data_AF-B5G808-F1
#
_entry.id   AF-B5G808-F1
#
_cell.length_a   1.000
_cell.length_b   1.000
_cell.length_c   1.000
_cell.angle_alpha   90.00
_cell.angle_beta   90.00
_cell.angle_gamma   90.00
#
_symmetry.space_group_name_H-M   'P 1'
#
loop_
_entity.id
_entity.type
_entity.pdbx_description
1 polymer ?
#
loop_
_entity_poly.entity_id
_entity_poly.type
_entity_poly.pdbx_seq_one_letter_code
_entity_poly.pdbx_strand_id
1 'polypeptide(L)'
;MSKLQGQGPVAGQDVRLRRLFLGGDSPYDPEARFRRLPDAPPFARRHVRWSRDVSLDAHLANLATYSDFLVLGEEGTERFLAEEREILARAFPDGNVRERYVVSLAVAVR
;
A
#
# COMPACT_ATOMS: atom_id res chain seq x y z
N MET A 1 -1.87 -18.57 12.56
CA MET A 1 -0.49 -18.11 12.27
C MET A 1 -0.23 -18.25 10.78
N SER A 2 -0.32 -17.17 10.01
CA SER A 2 0.24 -17.11 8.66
C SER A 2 0.92 -15.76 8.51
N LYS A 3 2.21 -15.73 8.88
CA LYS A 3 3.09 -14.63 8.55
C LYS A 3 3.31 -14.71 7.04
N LEU A 4 2.67 -13.84 6.26
CA LEU A 4 3.08 -13.56 4.89
C LEU A 4 4.40 -12.78 4.94
N GLN A 5 5.48 -13.48 5.28
CA GLN A 5 6.85 -12.98 5.19
C GLN A 5 7.31 -13.06 3.75
N GLY A 6 7.61 -11.90 3.18
CA GLY A 6 8.19 -11.74 1.86
C GLY A 6 8.72 -10.34 1.65
N GLN A 7 9.59 -9.88 2.57
CA GLN A 7 10.26 -8.56 2.62
C GLN A 7 9.33 -7.38 2.93
N GLY A 8 9.75 -6.58 3.93
CA GLY A 8 8.91 -5.61 4.62
C GLY A 8 8.46 -4.40 3.78
N PRO A 9 7.51 -3.63 4.33
CA PRO A 9 7.03 -2.37 3.78
C PRO A 9 8.17 -1.36 3.57
N VAL A 10 8.03 -0.48 2.57
CA VAL A 10 9.01 0.54 2.16
C VAL A 10 9.50 1.33 3.38
N ALA A 11 10.66 0.96 3.92
CA ALA A 11 11.26 1.52 5.14
C ALA A 11 10.24 1.82 6.29
N GLY A 12 9.26 0.93 6.52
CA GLY A 12 8.24 1.09 7.56
C GLY A 12 7.21 2.20 7.31
N GLN A 13 7.06 2.69 6.08
CA GLN A 13 6.10 3.72 5.69
C GLN A 13 4.64 3.31 5.93
N ASP A 14 4.32 2.02 5.81
CA ASP A 14 2.97 1.51 6.09
C ASP A 14 2.54 1.75 7.55
N VAL A 15 3.45 1.61 8.51
CA VAL A 15 3.20 1.89 9.93
C VAL A 15 2.93 3.38 10.13
N ARG A 16 3.71 4.25 9.47
CA ARG A 16 3.51 5.70 9.55
C ARG A 16 2.18 6.12 8.92
N LEU A 17 1.82 5.57 7.76
CA LEU A 17 0.52 5.78 7.12
C LEU A 17 -0.65 5.30 7.99
N ARG A 18 -0.55 4.11 8.59
CA ARG A 18 -1.59 3.60 9.50
C ARG A 18 -1.76 4.49 10.73
N ARG A 19 -0.66 4.95 11.31
CA ARG A 19 -0.69 5.89 12.44
C ARG A 19 -1.37 7.20 12.06
N LEU A 20 -1.10 7.71 10.85
CA LEU A 20 -1.69 8.95 10.35
C LEU A 20 -3.20 8.82 10.12
N PHE A 21 -3.64 7.75 9.45
CA PHE A 21 -5.02 7.66 8.94
C PHE A 21 -5.97 6.79 9.75
N LEU A 22 -5.48 5.74 10.40
CA LEU A 22 -6.32 4.69 10.97
C LEU A 22 -6.29 4.64 12.50
N GLY A 23 -5.42 5.44 13.15
CA GLY A 23 -5.38 5.58 14.61
C GLY A 23 -5.10 4.28 15.39
N GLY A 24 -4.70 3.18 14.73
CA GLY A 24 -4.48 1.89 15.40
C GLY A 24 -4.02 0.74 14.50
N ASP A 25 -3.64 -0.36 15.15
CA ASP A 25 -3.04 -1.58 14.57
C ASP A 25 -4.09 -2.55 14.01
N SER A 26 -5.06 -2.06 13.23
CA SER A 26 -6.01 -2.97 12.59
C SER A 26 -5.23 -3.93 11.67
N PRO A 27 -5.33 -5.26 11.89
CA PRO A 27 -4.57 -6.21 11.12
C PRO A 27 -5.05 -6.17 9.66
N TYR A 28 -4.10 -6.26 8.73
CA TYR A 28 -4.41 -6.40 7.31
C TYR A 28 -5.30 -7.63 7.09
N ASP A 29 -6.48 -7.41 6.53
CA ASP A 29 -7.35 -8.49 6.09
C ASP A 29 -7.09 -8.81 4.60
N PRO A 30 -6.47 -9.95 4.27
CA PRO A 30 -6.23 -10.33 2.87
C PRO A 30 -7.53 -10.60 2.09
N GLU A 31 -8.64 -10.88 2.77
CA GLU A 31 -9.93 -11.18 2.14
C GLU A 31 -10.78 -9.93 1.89
N ALA A 32 -10.39 -8.76 2.41
CA ALA A 32 -11.20 -7.54 2.39
C ALA A 32 -11.66 -7.15 0.98
N ARG A 33 -10.81 -7.40 -0.03
CA ARG A 33 -11.09 -7.09 -1.43
C ARG A 33 -12.12 -8.03 -2.06
N PHE A 34 -12.31 -9.24 -1.53
CA PHE A 34 -13.28 -10.20 -2.05
C PHE A 34 -14.67 -10.04 -1.45
N ARG A 35 -14.81 -9.36 -0.30
CA ARG A 35 -16.10 -9.20 0.40
C ARG A 35 -17.19 -8.46 -0.39
N ARG A 36 -16.80 -7.71 -1.44
CA ARG A 36 -17.74 -6.97 -2.30
C ARG A 36 -18.11 -7.73 -3.59
N LEU A 37 -17.65 -8.97 -3.76
CA LEU A 37 -18.05 -9.79 -4.90
C LEU A 37 -19.52 -10.23 -4.73
N PRO A 38 -20.29 -10.31 -5.82
CA PRO A 38 -21.64 -10.87 -5.77
C PRO A 38 -21.60 -12.39 -5.55
N ASP A 39 -22.70 -12.95 -5.05
CA ASP A 39 -22.80 -14.39 -4.75
C ASP A 39 -22.83 -15.27 -6.01
N ALA A 40 -23.22 -14.70 -7.16
CA ALA A 40 -23.27 -15.37 -8.45
C ALA A 40 -22.80 -14.43 -9.59
N PRO A 41 -22.13 -14.96 -10.64
CA PRO A 41 -21.67 -16.35 -10.78
C PRO A 41 -20.54 -16.68 -9.79
N PRO A 42 -20.15 -17.96 -9.62
CA PRO A 42 -19.00 -18.31 -8.77
C PRO A 42 -17.71 -17.62 -9.25
N PHE A 43 -16.80 -17.34 -8.31
CA PHE A 43 -15.49 -16.73 -8.59
C PHE A 43 -14.33 -17.63 -8.13
N ALA A 44 -13.37 -17.86 -9.02
CA ALA A 44 -12.04 -18.33 -8.63
C ALA A 44 -11.24 -17.15 -8.06
N ARG A 45 -10.76 -17.27 -6.82
CA ARG A 45 -10.03 -16.21 -6.09
C ARG A 45 -8.57 -16.58 -5.91
N ARG A 46 -7.66 -15.65 -6.17
CA ARG A 46 -6.22 -15.82 -6.00
C ARG A 46 -5.59 -14.53 -5.48
N HIS A 47 -4.61 -14.66 -4.61
CA HIS A 47 -3.67 -13.59 -4.30
C HIS A 47 -2.44 -13.74 -5.17
N VAL A 48 -2.15 -12.73 -6.00
CA VAL A 48 -0.99 -12.72 -6.90
C VAL A 48 0.04 -11.74 -6.35
N ARG A 49 1.27 -12.20 -6.13
CA ARG A 49 2.37 -11.33 -5.72
C ARG A 49 2.93 -10.62 -6.94
N TRP A 50 3.18 -9.33 -6.80
CA TRP A 50 3.79 -8.52 -7.84
C TRP A 50 4.74 -7.49 -7.22
N SER A 51 5.75 -7.08 -7.99
CA SER A 51 6.68 -6.03 -7.58
C SER A 51 7.08 -5.18 -8.77
N ARG A 52 7.43 -3.92 -8.49
CA ARG A 52 8.03 -3.00 -9.45
C ARG A 52 9.16 -2.22 -8.78
N ASP A 53 10.14 -1.84 -9.57
CA ASP A 53 11.18 -0.90 -9.15
C ASP A 53 10.84 0.47 -9.76
N VAL A 54 10.79 1.50 -8.91
CA VAL A 54 10.42 2.87 -9.29
C VAL A 54 11.35 3.87 -8.63
N SER A 55 11.43 5.09 -9.15
CA SER A 55 12.12 6.16 -8.45
C SER A 55 11.38 6.53 -7.15
N LEU A 56 12.13 7.03 -6.16
CA LEU A 56 11.55 7.55 -4.93
C LEU A 56 10.50 8.64 -5.19
N ASP A 57 10.74 9.50 -6.18
CA ASP A 57 9.77 10.53 -6.59
C ASP A 57 8.48 9.93 -7.13
N ALA A 58 8.56 8.91 -7.99
CA ALA A 58 7.38 8.25 -8.53
C ALA A 58 6.59 7.52 -7.44
N HIS A 59 7.29 6.91 -6.47
CA HIS A 59 6.67 6.29 -5.31
C HIS A 59 5.87 7.32 -4.48
N LEU A 60 6.47 8.46 -4.14
CA LEU A 60 5.80 9.52 -3.38
C LEU A 60 4.65 10.19 -4.16
N ALA A 61 4.83 10.41 -5.47
CA ALA A 61 3.78 10.95 -6.32
C ALA A 61 2.57 10.00 -6.40
N ASN A 62 2.81 8.69 -6.51
CA ASN A 62 1.74 7.68 -6.45
C ASN A 62 1.06 7.65 -5.07
N LEU A 63 1.83 7.80 -3.99
CA LEU A 63 1.26 7.85 -2.64
C LEU A 63 0.32 9.05 -2.45
N ALA A 64 0.67 10.21 -3.00
CA ALA A 64 -0.12 11.44 -2.93
C ALA A 64 -1.51 11.31 -3.59
N THR A 65 -1.72 10.33 -4.47
CA THR A 65 -3.03 10.11 -5.11
C THR A 65 -4.00 9.31 -4.24
N TYR A 66 -3.58 8.84 -3.07
CA TYR A 66 -4.45 8.03 -2.22
C TYR A 66 -5.57 8.89 -1.62
N SER A 67 -6.80 8.37 -1.64
CA SER A 67 -7.99 9.11 -1.20
C SER A 67 -7.92 9.60 0.24
N ASP A 68 -7.14 8.94 1.10
CA ASP A 68 -7.00 9.33 2.50
C ASP A 68 -6.32 10.71 2.64
N PHE A 69 -5.46 11.09 1.69
CA PHE A 69 -4.84 12.42 1.66
C PHE A 69 -5.84 13.53 1.33
N LEU A 70 -6.95 13.22 0.65
CA LEU A 70 -8.02 14.20 0.43
C LEU A 70 -8.66 14.64 1.75
N VAL A 71 -8.73 13.74 2.74
CA VAL A 71 -9.27 14.04 4.08
C VAL A 71 -8.25 14.82 4.92
N LEU A 72 -6.95 14.56 4.72
CA LEU A 72 -5.87 15.27 5.42
C LEU A 72 -5.73 16.74 4.99
N GLY A 73 -6.19 17.07 3.78
CA GLY A 73 -6.04 18.39 3.17
C GLY A 73 -4.65 18.62 2.57
N GLU A 74 -4.53 19.68 1.77
CA GLU A 74 -3.31 20.00 1.00
C GLU A 74 -2.09 20.23 1.91
N GLU A 75 -2.18 21.16 2.87
CA GLU A 75 -1.07 21.48 3.79
C GLU A 75 -0.60 20.26 4.61
N GLY A 76 -1.56 19.45 5.10
CA GLY A 76 -1.24 18.24 5.85
C GLY A 76 -0.56 17.18 4.98
N THR A 77 -1.00 17.05 3.72
CA THR A 77 -0.43 16.15 2.72
C THR A 77 0.99 16.55 2.36
N GLU A 78 1.22 17.83 2.05
CA GLU A 78 2.55 18.35 1.70
C GLU A 78 3.54 18.16 2.84
N ARG A 79 3.15 18.51 4.06
CA ARG A 79 3.99 18.31 5.26
C ARG A 79 4.38 16.85 5.43
N PHE A 80 3.40 15.94 5.36
CA PHE A 80 3.68 14.50 5.50
C PHE A 80 4.60 13.98 4.39
N LEU A 81 4.35 14.34 3.13
CA LEU A 81 5.16 13.88 2.00
C LEU A 81 6.59 14.44 2.04
N ALA A 82 6.79 15.66 2.55
CA ALA A 82 8.11 16.24 2.77
C ALA A 82 8.90 15.47 3.85
N GLU A 83 8.26 15.13 4.97
CA GLU A 83 8.86 14.29 6.01
C GLU A 83 9.20 12.89 5.50
N GLU A 84 8.29 12.27 4.73
CA GLU A 84 8.53 10.97 4.11
C GLU A 84 9.68 11.01 3.12
N ARG A 85 9.78 12.07 2.29
CA ARG A 85 10.89 12.25 1.36
C ARG A 85 12.24 12.22 2.07
N GLU A 86 12.37 12.95 3.16
CA GLU A 86 13.59 12.98 3.98
C GLU A 86 13.95 11.60 4.56
N ILE A 87 12.96 10.91 5.13
CA ILE A 87 13.16 9.57 5.70
C ILE A 87 13.58 8.57 4.63
N LEU A 88 12.88 8.56 3.50
CA LEU A 88 13.10 7.60 2.43
C LEU A 88 14.38 7.88 1.64
N ALA A 89 14.76 9.13 1.43
CA ALA A 89 16.04 9.46 0.78
C ALA A 89 17.25 8.91 1.56
N ARG A 90 17.17 8.89 2.90
CA ARG A 90 18.18 8.25 3.75
C ARG A 90 18.17 6.72 3.65
N ALA A 91 17.00 6.12 3.47
CA ALA A 91 16.84 4.66 3.38
C ALA A 91 17.17 4.09 1.98
N PHE A 92 17.00 4.91 0.94
CA PHE A 92 17.18 4.55 -0.47
C PHE A 92 18.16 5.54 -1.14
N PRO A 93 19.46 5.45 -0.84
CA PRO A 93 20.47 6.40 -1.33
C PRO A 93 20.69 6.32 -2.85
N ASP A 94 20.27 5.24 -3.49
CA ASP A 94 20.26 5.07 -4.95
C ASP A 94 19.00 5.68 -5.62
N GLY A 95 18.10 6.26 -4.82
CA GLY A 95 16.87 6.88 -5.29
C GLY A 95 15.82 5.93 -5.84
N ASN A 96 15.99 4.60 -5.66
CA ASN A 96 15.07 3.60 -6.18
C ASN A 96 14.38 2.84 -5.05
N VAL A 97 13.07 2.61 -5.23
CA VAL A 97 12.24 1.87 -4.29
C VAL A 97 11.68 0.63 -4.99
N ARG A 98 11.92 -0.53 -4.39
CA ARG A 98 11.23 -1.77 -4.77
C ARG A 98 9.89 -1.87 -4.05
N GLU A 99 8.82 -1.58 -4.77
CA GLU A 99 7.47 -1.72 -4.27
C GLU A 99 6.98 -3.16 -4.45
N ARG A 100 6.34 -3.71 -3.42
CA ARG A 100 5.80 -5.07 -3.41
C ARG A 100 4.33 -5.02 -3.07
N TYR A 101 3.52 -5.70 -3.88
CA TYR A 101 2.07 -5.71 -3.77
C TYR A 101 1.55 -7.15 -3.73
N VAL A 102 0.37 -7.29 -3.12
CA VAL A 102 -0.47 -8.48 -3.25
C VAL A 102 -1.76 -8.06 -3.93
N VAL A 103 -1.96 -8.53 -5.15
CA VAL A 103 -3.18 -8.31 -5.93
C VAL A 103 -4.21 -9.36 -5.51
N SER A 104 -5.40 -8.90 -5.14
CA SER A 104 -6.56 -9.79 -4.96
C SER A 104 -7.25 -9.94 -6.31
N LEU A 105 -7.09 -11.09 -6.95
CA LEU A 105 -7.67 -11.42 -8.24
C LEU A 105 -8.90 -12.32 -8.06
N ALA A 106 -10.02 -11.91 -8.62
CA ALA A 106 -11.23 -12.73 -8.71
C ALA A 106 -11.64 -12.87 -10.17
N VAL A 107 -11.82 -14.11 -10.63
CA VAL A 107 -12.22 -14.43 -12.00
C VAL A 107 -13.54 -15.17 -11.95
N ALA A 108 -14.57 -14.61 -12.59
CA ALA A 108 -15.84 -15.29 -12.74
C ALA A 108 -15.63 -16.60 -13.52
N VAL A 109 -16.17 -17.69 -13.00
CA VAL A 109 -16.12 -19.00 -13.66
C VAL A 109 -17.53 -19.44 -14.03
N ARG A 110 -17.61 -20.24 -15.09
CA ARG A 110 -18.85 -20.75 -15.67
C ARG A 110 -19.07 -22.19 -15.27
#